data_AF-A0A955GY15-F1
#
_entry.id   AF-A0A955GY15-F1
#
_cell.length_a   1.000
_cell.length_b   1.000
_cell.length_c   1.000
_cell.angle_alpha   90.00
_cell.angle_beta   90.00
_cell.angle_gamma   90.00
#
_symmetry.space_group_name_H-M   'P 1'
#
loop_
_entity.id
_entity.type
_entity.pdbx_description
1 polymer ?
#
loop_
_entity_poly.entity_id
_entity_poly.type
_entity_poly.pdbx_seq_one_letter_code
_entity_poly.pdbx_strand_id
1 'polypeptide(L)'
;MQSETKQCQNCKNDFVIESDDFAFYEKIKVPPPTFCPECRMQRRLAWRNEKNLYNAKCDMCDKSIITIYSSNHKGKIYCNKCWHSDNWDPISYGKEYDFNRPFFEQFSELIEDVPKLALQISNSVDTNYANAITHSKNCYLCFSTANSEDSLYSVRLIKSKNIANSYLVSESDGCNNCINC
;
A
#
# COMPACT_ATOMS: atom_id res chain seq x y z
N MET A 1 -18.61 7.31 -29.95
CA MET A 1 -20.00 7.55 -29.50
C MET A 1 -20.13 9.03 -29.15
N GLN A 2 -21.34 9.55 -28.89
CA GLN A 2 -21.47 10.88 -28.28
C GLN A 2 -21.11 10.78 -26.78
N SER A 3 -20.87 11.92 -26.12
CA SER A 3 -20.68 11.94 -24.66
C SER A 3 -21.96 11.53 -23.93
N GLU A 4 -21.82 10.83 -22.81
CA GLU A 4 -22.93 10.24 -22.06
C GLU A 4 -22.80 10.56 -20.57
N THR A 5 -23.82 11.18 -19.98
CA THR A 5 -23.91 11.39 -18.53
C THR A 5 -24.45 10.13 -17.86
N LYS A 6 -23.72 9.59 -16.88
CA LYS A 6 -24.12 8.41 -16.09
C LYS A 6 -24.14 8.70 -14.61
N GLN A 7 -25.08 8.06 -13.91
CA GLN A 7 -25.10 8.05 -12.45
C GLN A 7 -24.09 7.02 -11.90
N CYS A 8 -23.24 7.43 -10.96
CA CYS A 8 -22.28 6.57 -10.30
C CYS A 8 -22.97 5.50 -9.43
N GLN A 9 -22.63 4.22 -9.64
CA GLN A 9 -23.19 3.12 -8.85
C GLN A 9 -22.93 3.23 -7.33
N ASN A 10 -21.83 3.87 -6.92
CA ASN A 10 -21.46 4.05 -5.51
C ASN A 10 -22.10 5.30 -4.89
N CYS A 11 -21.59 6.49 -5.23
CA CYS A 11 -22.00 7.74 -4.59
C CYS A 11 -23.30 8.37 -5.16
N LYS A 12 -23.89 7.79 -6.21
CA LYS A 12 -25.10 8.28 -6.90
C LYS A 12 -24.99 9.66 -7.55
N ASN A 13 -23.81 10.27 -7.57
CA ASN A 13 -23.53 11.49 -8.32
C ASN A 13 -23.38 11.18 -9.81
N ASP A 14 -23.78 12.12 -10.66
CA ASP A 14 -23.57 12.05 -12.09
C ASP A 14 -22.12 12.31 -12.48
N PHE A 15 -21.68 11.70 -13.59
CA PHE A 15 -20.40 11.95 -14.22
C PHE A 15 -20.52 11.75 -15.74
N VAL A 16 -19.72 12.49 -16.51
CA VAL A 16 -19.68 12.38 -17.97
C VAL A 16 -18.65 11.32 -18.37
N ILE A 17 -18.97 10.57 -19.43
CA ILE A 17 -18.04 9.78 -20.22
C ILE A 17 -17.93 10.47 -21.57
N GLU A 18 -16.74 10.91 -21.95
CA GLU A 18 -16.55 11.67 -23.19
C GLU A 18 -16.60 10.77 -24.44
N SER A 19 -16.78 11.36 -25.63
CA SER A 19 -16.80 10.60 -26.90
C SER A 19 -15.56 9.71 -27.08
N ASP A 20 -14.42 10.22 -26.63
CA ASP A 20 -13.09 9.65 -26.81
C ASP A 20 -12.78 8.58 -25.75
N ASP A 21 -13.39 8.70 -24.56
CA ASP A 21 -13.35 7.66 -23.52
C ASP A 21 -13.92 6.34 -24.07
N PHE A 22 -15.03 6.38 -24.82
CA PHE A 22 -15.62 5.18 -25.41
C PHE A 22 -14.66 4.49 -26.39
N ALA A 23 -13.96 5.26 -27.24
CA ALA A 23 -12.96 4.71 -28.15
C ALA A 23 -11.76 4.10 -27.39
N PHE A 24 -11.38 4.69 -26.25
CA PHE A 24 -10.37 4.11 -25.36
C PHE A 24 -10.82 2.77 -24.76
N TYR A 25 -12.02 2.70 -24.18
CA TYR A 25 -12.55 1.47 -23.57
C TYR A 25 -12.74 0.33 -24.61
N GLU A 26 -13.24 0.66 -25.80
CA GLU A 26 -13.35 -0.30 -26.92
C GLU A 26 -11.98 -0.83 -27.34
N LYS A 27 -10.98 0.04 -27.51
CA LYS A 27 -9.61 -0.33 -27.88
C LYS A 27 -8.97 -1.32 -26.91
N ILE A 28 -9.21 -1.17 -25.60
CA ILE A 28 -8.70 -2.08 -24.57
C ILE A 28 -9.65 -3.25 -24.26
N LYS A 29 -10.78 -3.36 -24.99
CA LYS A 29 -11.80 -4.42 -24.87
C LYS A 29 -12.41 -4.54 -23.47
N VAL A 30 -12.73 -3.41 -22.83
CA VAL A 30 -13.44 -3.38 -21.53
C VAL A 30 -14.72 -2.54 -21.62
N PRO A 31 -15.73 -2.79 -20.77
CA PRO A 31 -16.92 -1.94 -20.74
C PRO A 31 -16.62 -0.54 -20.19
N PRO A 32 -17.38 0.50 -20.61
CA PRO A 32 -17.31 1.83 -20.00
C PRO A 32 -17.60 1.80 -18.49
N PRO A 33 -17.06 2.75 -17.70
CA PRO A 33 -17.16 2.75 -16.25
C PRO A 33 -18.59 2.96 -15.76
N THR A 34 -18.95 2.23 -14.70
CA THR A 34 -20.20 2.44 -13.93
C THR A 34 -19.97 3.22 -12.63
N PHE A 35 -18.72 3.61 -12.36
CA PHE A 35 -18.29 4.37 -11.18
C PHE A 35 -17.61 5.67 -11.66
N CYS A 36 -17.95 6.81 -11.04
CA CYS A 36 -17.30 8.08 -11.31
C CYS A 36 -15.79 8.02 -11.04
N PRO A 37 -14.97 8.94 -11.61
CA PRO A 37 -13.51 8.94 -11.44
C PRO A 37 -13.05 8.83 -9.97
N GLU A 38 -13.71 9.56 -9.07
CA GLU A 38 -13.42 9.60 -7.63
C GLU A 38 -13.67 8.25 -6.94
N CYS A 39 -14.85 7.65 -7.14
CA CYS A 39 -15.14 6.34 -6.56
C CYS A 39 -14.24 5.24 -7.14
N ARG A 40 -13.80 5.36 -8.41
CA ARG A 40 -12.75 4.48 -8.96
C ARG A 40 -11.40 4.70 -8.27
N MET A 41 -11.04 5.94 -7.90
CA MET A 41 -9.82 6.23 -7.15
C MET A 41 -9.85 5.62 -5.75
N GLN A 42 -10.94 5.79 -5.01
CA GLN A 42 -11.12 5.18 -3.69
C GLN A 42 -10.95 3.66 -3.72
N ARG A 43 -11.55 2.97 -4.70
CA ARG A 43 -11.39 1.51 -4.87
C ARG A 43 -9.96 1.09 -5.21
N ARG A 44 -9.21 1.89 -5.99
CA ARG A 44 -7.78 1.66 -6.26
C ARG A 44 -6.89 1.86 -5.01
N LEU A 45 -7.27 2.78 -4.12
CA LEU A 45 -6.50 3.11 -2.92
C LEU A 45 -6.89 2.30 -1.68
N ALA A 46 -8.02 1.57 -1.71
CA ALA A 46 -8.57 0.85 -0.56
C ALA A 46 -7.61 -0.13 0.14
N TRP A 47 -6.65 -0.71 -0.61
CA TRP A 47 -5.65 -1.65 -0.09
C TRP A 47 -4.28 -1.01 0.19
N ARG A 48 -4.13 0.30 -0.04
CA ARG A 48 -2.87 1.04 0.06
C ARG A 48 -2.90 1.96 1.27
N ASN A 49 -2.37 1.49 2.41
CA ASN A 49 -2.02 2.37 3.53
C ASN A 49 -0.51 2.68 3.47
N GLU A 50 -0.17 3.89 3.07
CA GLU A 50 1.24 4.32 3.01
C GLU A 50 1.75 4.97 4.29
N LYS A 51 0.88 5.60 5.09
CA LYS A 51 1.29 6.64 6.06
C LYS A 51 0.74 6.46 7.48
N ASN A 52 -0.29 5.64 7.69
CA ASN A 52 -0.84 5.44 9.04
C ASN A 52 -0.12 4.27 9.70
N LEU A 53 0.44 4.50 10.89
CA LEU A 53 1.12 3.51 11.70
C LEU A 53 0.38 3.23 13.00
N TYR A 54 0.45 1.99 13.45
CA TYR A 54 -0.21 1.50 14.65
C TYR A 54 0.76 0.68 15.50
N ASN A 55 0.57 0.69 16.81
CA ASN A 55 1.20 -0.26 17.71
C ASN A 55 0.45 -1.60 17.62
N ALA A 56 1.19 -2.69 17.46
CA ALA A 56 0.67 -4.06 17.49
C ALA A 56 1.65 -4.96 18.24
N LYS A 57 1.29 -6.24 18.39
CA LYS A 57 2.25 -7.30 18.72
C LYS A 57 2.53 -8.11 17.45
N CYS A 58 3.73 -8.67 17.35
CA CYS A 58 4.07 -9.59 16.29
C CYS A 58 3.50 -10.98 16.61
N ASP A 59 2.56 -11.50 15.82
CA ASP A 59 1.85 -12.77 16.06
C ASP A 59 2.74 -14.04 16.06
N MET A 60 4.04 -13.90 15.80
CA MET A 60 5.03 -14.99 15.91
C MET A 60 5.92 -14.90 17.16
N CYS A 61 6.17 -13.70 17.71
CA CYS A 61 7.17 -13.52 18.77
C CYS A 61 6.75 -12.60 19.92
N ASP A 62 5.48 -12.19 19.97
CA ASP A 62 4.83 -11.34 20.99
C ASP A 62 5.46 -9.95 21.25
N LYS A 63 6.58 -9.64 20.59
CA LYS A 63 7.25 -8.34 20.69
C LYS A 63 6.33 -7.24 20.20
N SER A 64 6.32 -6.13 20.93
CA SER A 64 5.70 -4.88 20.49
C SER A 64 6.34 -4.43 19.18
N ILE A 65 5.52 -4.07 18.20
CA ILE A 65 5.93 -3.66 16.86
C ILE A 65 5.07 -2.50 16.37
N ILE A 66 5.59 -1.86 15.31
CA ILE A 66 4.88 -0.86 14.53
C ILE A 66 4.40 -1.50 13.23
N THR A 67 3.23 -1.12 12.74
CA THR A 67 2.65 -1.69 11.51
C THR A 67 1.75 -0.72 10.75
N ILE A 68 1.53 -0.95 9.45
CA ILE A 68 0.50 -0.26 8.64
C ILE A 68 -0.93 -0.82 8.83
N TYR A 69 -1.15 -1.83 9.66
CA TYR A 69 -2.47 -2.41 9.88
C TYR A 69 -3.12 -1.85 11.15
N SER A 70 -4.37 -1.39 11.04
CA SER A 70 -5.10 -0.82 12.17
C SER A 70 -5.50 -1.89 13.19
N SER A 71 -5.94 -1.46 14.38
CA SER A 71 -6.50 -2.36 15.42
C SER A 71 -7.73 -3.17 14.97
N ASN A 72 -8.34 -2.79 13.84
CA ASN A 72 -9.48 -3.49 13.25
C ASN A 72 -9.04 -4.51 12.18
N HIS A 73 -7.74 -4.62 11.92
CA HIS A 73 -7.20 -5.66 11.05
C HIS A 73 -7.33 -7.03 11.74
N LYS A 74 -7.88 -8.00 11.01
CA LYS A 74 -8.14 -9.35 11.52
C LYS A 74 -7.06 -10.37 11.19
N GLY A 75 -6.15 -10.04 10.26
CA GLY A 75 -5.10 -10.94 9.83
C GLY A 75 -3.85 -10.90 10.71
N LYS A 76 -3.02 -11.94 10.59
CA LYS A 76 -1.74 -12.06 11.33
C LYS A 76 -0.70 -11.07 10.80
N ILE A 77 0.10 -10.50 11.69
CA ILE A 77 1.09 -9.46 11.40
C ILE A 77 2.47 -9.89 11.92
N TYR A 78 3.43 -10.04 11.01
CA TYR A 78 4.80 -10.45 11.34
C TYR A 78 5.79 -9.29 11.20
N CYS A 79 6.66 -9.13 12.20
CA CYS A 79 7.78 -8.20 12.13
C CYS A 79 8.80 -8.63 11.06
N ASN A 80 9.60 -7.70 10.53
CA ASN A 80 10.61 -8.01 9.50
C ASN A 80 11.54 -9.18 9.88
N LYS A 81 11.97 -9.27 11.14
CA LYS A 81 12.82 -10.38 11.62
C LYS A 81 12.11 -11.74 11.59
N CYS A 82 10.81 -11.78 11.83
CA CYS A 82 10.01 -13.02 11.78
C CYS A 82 9.68 -13.39 10.33
N TRP A 83 9.24 -12.40 9.55
CA TRP A 83 8.88 -12.55 8.14
C TRP A 83 10.04 -13.11 7.29
N HIS A 84 11.27 -12.66 7.55
CA HIS A 84 12.49 -13.12 6.85
C HIS A 84 13.25 -14.24 7.59
N SER A 85 12.60 -14.98 8.50
CA SER A 85 13.21 -16.13 9.18
C SER A 85 12.62 -17.46 8.72
N ASP A 86 13.41 -18.53 8.81
CA ASP A 86 13.00 -19.90 8.48
C ASP A 86 12.00 -20.51 9.50
N ASN A 87 11.45 -19.70 10.40
CA ASN A 87 10.52 -20.13 11.46
C ASN A 87 9.05 -20.26 10.98
N TRP A 88 8.78 -20.03 9.69
CA TRP A 88 7.44 -20.20 9.11
C TRP A 88 7.52 -20.58 7.62
N ASP A 89 6.52 -21.33 7.17
CA ASP A 89 6.38 -21.75 5.77
C ASP A 89 5.28 -20.92 5.09
N PRO A 90 5.56 -20.20 3.98
CA PRO A 90 4.55 -19.45 3.24
C PRO A 90 3.48 -20.33 2.57
N ILE A 91 3.72 -21.63 2.37
CA ILE A 91 2.78 -22.58 1.76
C ILE A 91 1.80 -23.15 2.80
N SER A 92 2.13 -23.11 4.10
CA SER A 92 1.34 -23.69 5.20
C SER A 92 -0.10 -23.15 5.34
N TYR A 93 -0.41 -22.01 4.71
CA TYR A 93 -1.76 -21.40 4.67
C TYR A 93 -2.60 -21.85 3.47
N GLY A 94 -2.09 -22.80 2.67
CA GLY A 94 -2.84 -23.39 1.55
C GLY A 94 -4.16 -24.00 2.01
N LYS A 95 -5.24 -23.69 1.28
CA LYS A 95 -6.58 -24.20 1.52
C LYS A 95 -7.10 -24.82 0.23
N GLU A 96 -7.70 -26.00 0.32
CA GLU A 96 -8.50 -26.56 -0.76
C GLU A 96 -9.72 -25.68 -1.02
N TYR A 97 -10.11 -25.56 -2.29
CA TYR A 97 -11.25 -24.72 -2.68
C TYR A 97 -12.57 -25.49 -2.58
N ASP A 98 -13.51 -24.98 -1.77
CA ASP A 98 -14.84 -25.54 -1.63
C ASP A 98 -15.82 -24.89 -2.62
N PHE A 99 -16.21 -25.64 -3.65
CA PHE A 99 -17.18 -25.20 -4.66
C PHE A 99 -18.60 -24.97 -4.11
N ASN A 100 -18.91 -25.41 -2.88
CA ASN A 100 -20.21 -25.19 -2.25
C ASN A 100 -20.31 -23.84 -1.54
N ARG A 101 -19.19 -23.10 -1.41
CA ARG A 101 -19.11 -21.83 -0.68
C ARG A 101 -18.83 -20.63 -1.59
N PRO A 102 -19.35 -19.43 -1.30
CA PRO A 102 -19.01 -18.22 -2.06
C PRO A 102 -17.50 -17.96 -2.09
N PHE A 103 -16.96 -17.70 -3.28
CA PHE A 103 -15.52 -17.44 -3.48
C PHE A 103 -14.97 -16.35 -2.55
N PHE A 104 -15.67 -15.22 -2.42
CA PHE A 104 -15.18 -14.07 -1.66
C PHE A 104 -15.12 -14.30 -0.14
N GLU A 105 -15.91 -15.24 0.41
CA GLU A 105 -15.82 -15.61 1.82
C GLU A 105 -14.54 -16.41 2.08
N GLN A 106 -14.33 -17.48 1.31
CA GLN A 106 -13.12 -18.31 1.36
C GLN A 106 -11.86 -17.48 1.10
N PHE A 107 -11.93 -16.53 0.16
CA PHE A 107 -10.83 -15.63 -0.16
C PHE A 107 -10.55 -14.64 0.99
N SER A 108 -11.59 -14.13 1.67
CA SER A 108 -11.41 -13.30 2.87
C SER A 108 -10.77 -14.10 4.01
N GLU A 109 -11.22 -15.33 4.25
CA GLU A 109 -10.63 -16.25 5.24
C GLU A 109 -9.18 -16.58 4.93
N LEU A 110 -8.81 -16.74 3.65
CA LEU A 110 -7.43 -16.93 3.23
C LEU A 110 -6.60 -15.65 3.44
N ILE A 111 -7.13 -14.48 3.09
CA ILE A 111 -6.46 -13.19 3.31
C ILE A 111 -6.24 -12.93 4.81
N GLU A 112 -7.15 -13.32 5.70
CA GLU A 112 -6.95 -13.17 7.15
C GLU A 112 -5.94 -14.19 7.70
N ASP A 113 -5.95 -15.44 7.23
CA ASP A 113 -5.00 -16.46 7.70
C ASP A 113 -3.56 -16.21 7.27
N VAL A 114 -3.34 -15.75 6.02
CA VAL A 114 -2.02 -15.48 5.45
C VAL A 114 -1.40 -14.27 6.15
N PRO A 115 -0.26 -14.45 6.86
CA PRO A 115 0.41 -13.38 7.57
C PRO A 115 0.80 -12.23 6.64
N LYS A 116 0.92 -11.05 7.22
CA LYS A 116 1.32 -9.83 6.52
C LYS A 116 2.57 -9.26 7.15
N LEU A 117 3.47 -8.80 6.29
CA LEU A 117 4.64 -8.08 6.76
C LEU A 117 4.19 -6.76 7.40
N ALA A 118 4.54 -6.56 8.67
CA ALA A 118 4.08 -5.43 9.48
C ALA A 118 4.38 -4.07 8.86
N LEU A 119 5.60 -3.93 8.34
CA LEU A 119 6.14 -2.78 7.65
C LEU A 119 7.02 -3.31 6.54
N GLN A 120 6.81 -2.86 5.31
CA GLN A 120 7.71 -3.19 4.21
C GLN A 120 9.05 -2.47 4.47
N ILE A 121 10.03 -3.12 5.09
CA ILE A 121 11.38 -2.58 5.34
C ILE A 121 12.39 -3.69 5.04
N SER A 122 13.16 -3.56 3.97
CA SER A 122 14.19 -4.57 3.61
C SER A 122 15.60 -4.00 3.65
N ASN A 123 16.59 -4.82 4.01
CA ASN A 123 18.02 -4.47 4.02
C ASN A 123 18.41 -3.17 4.75
N SER A 124 17.59 -2.74 5.72
CA SER A 124 17.76 -1.47 6.43
C SER A 124 18.29 -1.65 7.85
N VAL A 125 19.25 -0.82 8.24
CA VAL A 125 19.84 -0.75 9.58
C VAL A 125 19.20 0.39 10.38
N ASP A 126 18.93 0.17 11.66
CA ASP A 126 18.43 1.18 12.62
C ASP A 126 17.26 2.03 12.12
N THR A 127 16.37 1.40 11.34
CA THR A 127 15.27 2.06 10.64
C THR A 127 13.93 1.74 11.29
N ASN A 128 13.27 2.75 11.84
CA ASN A 128 12.12 2.59 12.73
C ASN A 128 10.91 3.45 12.31
N TYR A 129 9.70 3.03 12.67
CA TYR A 129 8.43 3.72 12.36
C TYR A 129 8.29 4.05 10.87
N ALA A 130 8.69 3.14 9.98
CA ALA A 130 8.82 3.42 8.57
C ALA A 130 8.16 2.33 7.72
N ASN A 131 7.65 2.65 6.53
CA ASN A 131 7.00 1.67 5.66
C ASN A 131 7.41 1.85 4.20
N ALA A 132 7.36 0.76 3.43
CA ALA A 132 7.78 0.65 2.04
C ALA A 132 9.21 1.19 1.79
N ILE A 133 10.12 0.85 2.71
CA ILE A 133 11.55 1.20 2.75
C ILE A 133 12.45 0.04 2.25
N THR A 134 13.63 0.33 1.67
CA THR A 134 14.55 -0.74 1.24
C THR A 134 16.04 -0.37 1.01
N HIS A 135 16.96 -0.70 1.95
CA HIS A 135 18.42 -0.34 2.02
C HIS A 135 18.75 0.96 2.77
N SER A 136 18.06 1.21 3.88
CA SER A 136 18.25 2.39 4.72
C SER A 136 19.33 2.24 5.78
N LYS A 137 19.81 3.37 6.28
CA LYS A 137 20.41 3.42 7.61
C LYS A 137 19.87 4.63 8.36
N ASN A 138 19.59 4.48 9.66
CA ASN A 138 19.13 5.56 10.54
C ASN A 138 17.86 6.31 10.06
N CYS A 139 17.00 5.64 9.29
CA CYS A 139 15.73 6.17 8.82
C CYS A 139 14.65 6.21 9.90
N TYR A 140 13.87 7.29 9.94
CA TYR A 140 12.75 7.41 10.89
C TYR A 140 11.52 8.07 10.25
N LEU A 141 10.32 7.56 10.58
CA LEU A 141 9.01 8.10 10.19
C LEU A 141 8.86 8.35 8.68
N CYS A 142 9.25 7.34 7.92
CA CYS A 142 9.48 7.46 6.48
C CYS A 142 8.59 6.49 5.71
N PHE A 143 7.88 7.01 4.69
CA PHE A 143 6.71 6.38 4.08
C PHE A 143 6.79 6.23 2.55
N SER A 144 7.23 5.05 2.12
CA SER A 144 7.58 4.55 0.78
C SER A 144 9.07 4.65 0.39
N THR A 145 9.98 4.64 1.37
CA THR A 145 11.33 5.28 1.45
C THR A 145 12.57 4.46 1.06
N ALA A 146 13.06 4.65 -0.17
CA ALA A 146 14.39 4.27 -0.63
C ALA A 146 15.53 5.30 -0.32
N ASN A 147 15.70 5.75 0.92
CA ASN A 147 16.47 4.98 1.89
C ASN A 147 17.14 5.74 3.00
N SER A 148 17.88 6.77 2.67
CA SER A 148 19.29 6.62 2.97
C SER A 148 19.62 6.80 4.45
N GLU A 149 20.90 6.73 4.81
CA GLU A 149 21.29 7.80 5.69
C GLU A 149 20.98 9.10 4.92
N ASP A 150 20.03 9.95 5.33
CA ASP A 150 19.05 9.94 6.46
C ASP A 150 17.59 9.35 6.35
N SER A 151 16.89 9.21 5.17
CA SER A 151 15.38 9.27 4.94
C SER A 151 14.82 9.43 3.46
N LEU A 152 15.27 8.69 2.41
CA LEU A 152 15.04 9.04 0.96
C LEU A 152 13.76 8.45 0.28
N TYR A 153 12.93 9.21 -0.45
CA TYR A 153 11.90 8.89 -1.46
C TYR A 153 11.13 7.58 -1.25
N SER A 154 10.08 7.37 -0.45
CA SER A 154 8.88 7.98 0.13
C SER A 154 7.92 8.41 -0.96
N VAL A 155 6.61 8.49 -0.70
CA VAL A 155 5.78 9.40 -1.52
C VAL A 155 6.49 10.78 -1.53
N ARG A 156 7.04 11.11 -0.35
CA ARG A 156 7.68 12.34 0.14
C ARG A 156 9.02 12.05 0.84
N LEU A 157 10.19 12.04 0.18
CA LEU A 157 11.40 12.14 1.02
C LEU A 157 11.39 13.47 1.66
N ILE A 158 11.90 13.45 2.87
CA ILE A 158 12.37 14.63 3.52
C ILE A 158 13.53 14.18 4.36
N LYS A 159 14.48 15.08 4.50
CA LYS A 159 15.58 15.02 5.44
C LYS A 159 16.40 13.73 5.52
N SER A 160 16.52 13.10 4.35
CA SER A 160 17.44 12.02 4.03
C SER A 160 18.92 12.34 3.95
N LYS A 161 19.51 12.98 4.95
CA LYS A 161 20.91 13.51 4.92
C LYS A 161 21.87 12.67 4.05
N ASN A 162 21.99 12.88 2.74
CA ASN A 162 22.01 14.20 2.10
C ASN A 162 20.89 14.55 1.05
N ILE A 163 19.88 13.69 0.81
CA ILE A 163 18.46 14.05 0.47
C ILE A 163 18.13 14.67 -0.93
N ALA A 164 17.34 14.00 -1.81
CA ALA A 164 16.95 14.53 -3.15
C ALA A 164 15.79 13.81 -3.91
N ASN A 165 14.89 14.54 -4.62
CA ASN A 165 13.99 14.13 -5.75
C ASN A 165 12.44 13.83 -5.63
N SER A 166 11.72 13.89 -4.50
CA SER A 166 10.31 13.37 -4.40
C SER A 166 9.16 14.26 -4.88
N TYR A 167 8.00 13.58 -4.94
CA TYR A 167 6.68 14.16 -4.84
C TYR A 167 6.46 14.79 -3.44
N LEU A 168 6.47 16.12 -3.32
CA LEU A 168 6.63 16.84 -2.05
C LEU A 168 7.94 16.46 -1.35
N VAL A 169 9.08 16.98 -1.81
CA VAL A 169 10.24 17.09 -0.91
C VAL A 169 10.06 18.32 -0.04
N SER A 170 10.91 18.44 0.97
CA SER A 170 11.49 19.73 1.26
C SER A 170 12.84 19.59 1.94
N GLU A 171 13.61 20.69 1.93
CA GLU A 171 14.65 21.01 2.93
C GLU A 171 15.70 19.92 3.20
N SER A 172 15.92 19.13 2.18
CA SER A 172 17.08 18.29 2.01
C SER A 172 18.41 19.05 2.29
N ASP A 173 19.32 18.53 3.11
CA ASP A 173 20.67 19.08 3.38
C ASP A 173 21.73 18.34 2.56
N GLY A 174 22.06 18.94 1.41
CA GLY A 174 22.40 18.22 0.17
C GLY A 174 21.25 18.21 -0.86
N CYS A 175 20.23 19.06 -0.66
CA CYS A 175 19.09 19.34 -1.55
C CYS A 175 19.34 19.21 -3.05
N ASN A 176 18.56 18.33 -3.71
CA ASN A 176 18.55 18.27 -5.17
C ASN A 176 17.22 17.80 -5.78
N ASN A 177 16.82 18.41 -6.91
CA ASN A 177 15.77 17.98 -7.86
C ASN A 177 14.41 17.52 -7.30
N CYS A 178 14.09 18.03 -6.12
CA CYS A 178 12.80 18.00 -5.48
C CYS A 178 11.65 18.49 -6.40
N ILE A 179 10.40 18.00 -6.20
CA ILE A 179 9.22 18.43 -6.97
C ILE A 179 8.10 18.85 -6.01
N ASN A 180 7.87 20.17 -5.91
CA ASN A 180 7.59 20.89 -4.65
C ASN A 180 8.74 20.64 -3.65
N CYS A 181 9.44 21.72 -3.25
CA CYS A 181 10.75 21.70 -2.58
C CYS A 181 10.78 22.69 -1.41
#